data_AF-A0A7C4D0E0-F1
#
_entry.id   AF-A0A7C4D0E0-F1
#
_cell.length_a   1.000
_cell.length_b   1.000
_cell.length_c   1.000
_cell.angle_alpha   90.00
_cell.angle_beta   90.00
_cell.angle_gamma   90.00
#
_symmetry.space_group_name_H-M   'P 1'
#
loop_
_entity.id
_entity.type
_entity.pdbx_description
1 polymer ?
#
loop_
_entity_poly.entity_id
_entity_poly.type
_entity_poly.pdbx_seq_one_letter_code
_entity_poly.pdbx_strand_id
1 'polypeptide(L)'
;MKKKEADINKIVKETLSRKDPAGYYVIVAINSTELKEVLNRYKYGDIITEDIGDTTIIRSRTRRIIELLIRELVSKKLLADT
;
A
#
# COMPACT_ATOMS: atom_id res chain seq x y z
N MET A 1 21.76 7.66 0.43
CA MET A 1 20.39 7.97 -0.06
C MET A 1 19.96 7.12 -1.26
N LYS A 2 20.76 6.98 -2.33
CA LYS A 2 20.38 6.23 -3.56
C LYS A 2 19.90 4.78 -3.37
N LYS A 3 20.42 4.05 -2.36
CA LYS A 3 20.07 2.64 -2.10
C LYS A 3 18.61 2.47 -1.62
N LYS A 4 18.16 3.33 -0.70
CA LYS A 4 16.80 3.29 -0.11
C LYS A 4 15.71 3.60 -1.14
N GLU A 5 16.02 4.47 -2.10
CA GLU A 5 15.09 4.84 -3.19
C GLU A 5 14.97 3.73 -4.24
N ALA A 6 16.07 3.02 -4.53
CA ALA A 6 16.04 1.83 -5.38
C ALA A 6 15.19 0.71 -4.77
N ASP A 7 15.27 0.51 -3.46
CA ASP A 7 14.47 -0.49 -2.73
C ASP A 7 12.97 -0.15 -2.77
N ILE A 8 12.60 1.12 -2.56
CA ILE A 8 11.21 1.57 -2.70
C ILE A 8 10.69 1.35 -4.12
N ASN A 9 11.47 1.73 -5.14
CA ASN A 9 11.07 1.57 -6.53
C ASN A 9 10.91 0.09 -6.92
N LYS A 10 11.71 -0.80 -6.34
CA LYS A 10 11.56 -2.26 -6.51
C LYS A 10 10.23 -2.73 -5.95
N ILE A 11 9.90 -2.41 -4.70
CA ILE A 11 8.63 -2.79 -4.05
C ILE A 11 7.44 -2.24 -4.84
N VAL A 12 7.49 -0.96 -5.21
CA VAL A 12 6.45 -0.33 -6.04
C VAL A 12 6.28 -1.09 -7.35
N LYS A 13 7.38 -1.41 -8.06
CA LYS A 13 7.33 -2.14 -9.34
C LYS A 13 6.74 -3.54 -9.16
N GLU A 14 7.12 -4.25 -8.10
CA GLU A 14 6.61 -5.58 -7.79
C GLU A 14 5.10 -5.56 -7.50
N THR A 15 4.64 -4.70 -6.60
CA THR A 15 3.20 -4.57 -6.28
C THR A 15 2.40 -4.12 -7.49
N LEU A 16 2.92 -3.16 -8.26
CA LEU A 16 2.25 -2.63 -9.45
C LEU A 16 2.33 -3.54 -10.68
N SER A 17 3.13 -4.61 -10.64
CA SER A 17 3.18 -5.64 -11.70
C SER A 17 2.09 -6.69 -11.53
N ARG A 18 1.46 -6.75 -10.35
CA ARG A 18 0.47 -7.76 -9.99
C ARG A 18 -0.89 -7.10 -9.81
N LYS A 19 -1.92 -7.77 -10.31
CA LYS A 19 -3.32 -7.47 -10.02
C LYS A 19 -4.01 -8.76 -9.62
N ASP A 20 -5.02 -8.66 -8.77
CA ASP A 20 -5.93 -9.77 -8.53
C ASP A 20 -6.81 -10.05 -9.77
N PRO A 21 -7.51 -11.20 -9.83
CA PRO A 21 -8.41 -11.52 -10.94
C PRO A 21 -9.54 -10.49 -11.15
N ALA A 22 -9.88 -9.70 -10.13
CA ALA A 22 -10.88 -8.64 -10.19
C ALA A 22 -10.30 -7.28 -10.67
N GLY A 23 -9.00 -7.22 -10.98
CA GLY A 23 -8.32 -6.07 -11.53
C GLY A 23 -7.79 -5.05 -10.50
N TYR A 24 -7.79 -5.39 -9.22
CA TYR A 24 -7.26 -4.54 -8.14
C TYR A 24 -5.77 -4.76 -7.94
N TYR A 25 -5.07 -3.69 -7.61
CA TYR A 25 -3.78 -3.80 -6.93
C TYR A 25 -4.04 -4.03 -5.44
N VAL A 26 -3.20 -4.86 -4.82
CA VAL A 26 -3.35 -5.26 -3.42
C VAL A 26 -2.07 -4.91 -2.67
N ILE A 27 -2.22 -4.28 -1.51
CA ILE A 27 -1.16 -4.00 -0.55
C ILE A 27 -1.54 -4.64 0.77
N VAL A 28 -0.58 -5.27 1.44
CA VAL A 28 -0.75 -5.73 2.82
C VAL A 28 0.04 -4.81 3.73
N ALA A 29 -0.63 -4.23 4.72
CA ALA A 29 -0.04 -3.29 5.66
C ALA A 29 -0.28 -3.74 7.10
N ILE A 30 0.57 -3.31 8.02
CA ILE A 30 0.41 -3.55 9.46
C ILE A 30 -0.74 -2.67 9.97
N ASN A 31 -1.76 -3.28 10.58
CA ASN A 31 -2.89 -2.58 11.15
C ASN A 31 -2.42 -1.76 12.37
N SER A 32 -2.43 -0.44 12.22
CA SER A 32 -2.02 0.48 13.27
C SER A 32 -2.82 1.78 13.19
N THR A 33 -2.80 2.57 14.27
CA THR A 33 -3.38 3.92 14.26
C THR A 33 -2.75 4.80 13.19
N GLU A 34 -1.44 4.69 12.99
CA GLU A 34 -0.72 5.44 11.95
C GLU A 34 -1.19 5.06 10.54
N LEU A 35 -1.48 3.77 10.29
CA LEU A 35 -2.07 3.34 9.03
C LEU A 35 -3.44 3.98 8.80
N LYS A 36 -4.29 4.03 9.84
CA LYS A 36 -5.63 4.65 9.74
C LYS A 36 -5.55 6.13 9.41
N GLU A 37 -4.56 6.85 9.95
CA GLU A 37 -4.30 8.24 9.60
C GLU A 37 -3.86 8.42 8.15
N VAL A 38 -3.00 7.53 7.64
CA VAL A 38 -2.63 7.48 6.22
C VAL A 38 -3.89 7.28 5.38
N LEU A 39 -4.66 6.23 5.64
CA LEU A 39 -5.87 5.89 4.89
C LEU A 39 -6.94 7.00 4.93
N ASN A 40 -7.08 7.71 6.05
CA ASN A 40 -8.00 8.85 6.15
C ASN A 40 -7.67 9.98 5.15
N ARG A 41 -6.41 10.16 4.75
CA ARG A 41 -6.04 11.13 3.70
C ARG A 41 -6.47 10.69 2.30
N TYR A 42 -6.66 9.38 2.10
CA TYR A 42 -7.09 8.80 0.84
C TYR A 42 -8.57 8.38 0.84
N LYS A 43 -9.36 8.76 1.86
CA LYS A 43 -10.79 8.44 1.99
C LYS A 43 -11.66 8.85 0.79
N TYR A 44 -11.16 9.74 -0.05
CA TYR A 44 -11.84 10.20 -1.27
C TYR A 44 -11.50 9.39 -2.52
N GLY A 45 -10.68 8.34 -2.41
CA GLY A 45 -10.30 7.47 -3.52
C GLY A 45 -11.03 6.12 -3.50
N ASP A 46 -11.01 5.42 -4.65
CA ASP A 46 -11.45 4.02 -4.82
C ASP A 46 -10.56 3.02 -4.05
N ILE A 47 -10.44 3.21 -2.73
CA ILE A 47 -9.70 2.34 -1.83
C ILE A 47 -10.68 1.53 -1.01
N ILE A 48 -10.50 0.22 -1.06
CA ILE A 48 -11.22 -0.75 -0.24
C ILE A 48 -10.22 -1.27 0.78
N THR A 49 -10.60 -1.26 2.06
CA THR A 49 -9.75 -1.77 3.14
C THR A 49 -10.46 -2.85 3.93
N GLU A 50 -9.72 -3.87 4.31
CA GLU A 50 -10.22 -5.00 5.08
C GLU A 50 -9.19 -5.35 6.15
N ASP A 51 -9.60 -5.26 7.42
CA ASP A 51 -8.73 -5.57 8.56
C ASP A 51 -8.79 -7.08 8.86
N ILE A 52 -7.62 -7.71 8.92
CA ILE A 52 -7.43 -9.13 9.25
C ILE A 52 -6.37 -9.23 10.34
N GLY A 53 -6.82 -9.28 11.60
CA GLY A 53 -5.93 -9.34 12.77
C GLY A 53 -5.03 -8.11 12.87
N ASP A 54 -3.72 -8.34 12.84
CA ASP A 54 -2.66 -7.33 12.89
C ASP A 54 -2.31 -6.75 11.51
N THR A 55 -3.04 -7.13 10.47
CA THR A 55 -2.85 -6.62 9.11
C THR A 55 -4.11 -5.98 8.54
N THR A 56 -3.92 -5.12 7.56
CA THR A 56 -4.98 -4.51 6.76
C THR A 56 -4.66 -4.75 5.29
N ILE A 57 -5.58 -5.39 4.58
CA ILE A 57 -5.53 -5.53 3.12
C ILE A 57 -6.11 -4.26 2.51
N ILE A 58 -5.33 -3.62 1.64
CA ILE A 58 -5.70 -2.38 0.95
C ILE A 58 -5.77 -2.67 -0.54
N ARG A 59 -6.93 -2.40 -1.15
CA ARG A 59 -7.22 -2.68 -2.56
C ARG A 59 -7.60 -1.40 -3.28
N SER A 60 -7.08 -1.19 -4.48
CA SER A 60 -7.57 -0.13 -5.37
C SER A 60 -7.37 -0.51 -6.84
N ARG A 61 -8.26 -0.04 -7.71
CA ARG A 61 -8.09 -0.15 -9.17
C ARG A 61 -7.15 0.93 -9.72
N THR A 62 -6.93 2.00 -8.96
CA THR A 62 -6.20 3.18 -9.40
C THR A 62 -4.71 3.02 -9.11
N ARG A 63 -3.94 2.75 -10.17
CA ARG A 63 -2.47 2.58 -10.10
C ARG A 63 -1.77 3.73 -9.38
N ARG A 64 -2.17 4.97 -9.68
CA ARG A 64 -1.59 6.19 -9.09
C ARG A 64 -1.78 6.26 -7.57
N ILE A 65 -2.97 5.90 -7.09
CA ILE A 65 -3.27 5.89 -5.65
C ILE A 65 -2.39 4.86 -4.94
N ILE A 66 -2.26 3.68 -5.52
CA ILE A 66 -1.43 2.58 -4.98
C ILE A 66 0.04 2.96 -4.94
N GLU A 67 0.55 3.61 -5.99
CA GLU A 67 1.94 4.08 -6.01
C GLU A 67 2.22 5.08 -4.89
N LEU A 68 1.36 6.09 -4.74
CA LEU A 68 1.49 7.09 -3.68
C LEU A 68 1.43 6.45 -2.30
N LEU A 69 0.47 5.54 -2.12
CA LEU A 69 0.26 4.85 -0.86
C LEU A 69 1.45 3.96 -0.48
N ILE A 70 1.98 3.15 -1.41
CA ILE A 70 3.15 2.30 -1.13
C ILE A 70 4.35 3.15 -0.72
N ARG A 71 4.63 4.26 -1.42
CA ARG A 71 5.76 5.14 -1.07
C ARG A 71 5.63 5.67 0.36
N GLU A 72 4.42 6.09 0.72
CA GLU A 72 4.13 6.58 2.06
C GLU A 72 4.22 5.47 3.12
N LEU A 73 3.66 4.29 2.86
CA LEU A 73 3.71 3.14 3.77
C LEU A 73 5.15 2.64 4.00
N VAL A 74 5.99 2.58 2.97
CA VAL A 74 7.41 2.22 3.12
C VAL A 74 8.14 3.26 3.96
N SER A 75 7.87 4.56 3.73
CA SER A 75 8.51 5.62 4.51
C SER A 75 8.21 5.52 6.01
N LYS A 76 7.03 5.02 6.34
CA LYS A 76 6.52 4.81 7.71
C LYS A 76 6.75 3.39 8.25
N LYS A 77 7.35 2.49 7.47
CA LYS A 77 7.53 1.06 7.80
C LYS A 77 6.22 0.34 8.16
N LEU A 78 5.16 0.66 7.41
CA LEU A 78 3.82 0.11 7.62
C LEU A 78 3.47 -1.04 6.66
N LEU A 79 4.36 -1.41 5.73
CA LEU A 79 4.14 -2.62 4.94
C LEU A 79 4.30 -3.84 5.84
N ALA A 80 3.38 -4.80 5.72
CA ALA A 80 3.60 -6.10 6.33
C ALA A 80 4.80 -6.75 5.64
N ASP A 81 5.65 -7.42 6.42
CA ASP A 81 6.77 -8.18 5.85
C ASP A 81 6.21 -9.15 4.80
N THR A 82 6.78 -9.06 3.59
CA THR A 82 6.43 -9.92 2.45
C THR A 82 7.26 -11.19 2.48
#